data_AF-A0A2J8V117-F1
#
_entry.id   AF-A0A2J8V117-F1
#
_cell.length_a   1.000
_cell.length_b   1.000
_cell.length_c   1.000
_cell.angle_alpha   90.00
_cell.angle_beta   90.00
_cell.angle_gamma   90.00
#
_symmetry.space_group_name_H-M   'P 1'
#
loop_
_entity.id
_entity.type
_entity.pdbx_description
1 polymer ?
#
loop_
_entity_poly.entity_id
_entity_poly.type
_entity_poly.pdbx_seq_one_letter_code
_entity_poly.pdbx_strand_id
1 'polypeptide(L)'
;MYIFCTDCWLIAVLYFTWLVFDWNTPKKGGRRSQWVRNWAVWRYFRDYFPIQLVKTHNLLTTRNYIFGYHPHGIMGLGAFCNFSTEATEVSKKFPGIRPYLATLAGNFRMPVLREYLMSGGICPVSRDTIDYLLSKNGSGNAIIIVVGGAAESLSSMPGK
;
A
#
# COMPACT_ATOMS: atom_id res chain seq x y z
N MET A 1 -13.18 -1.24 -24.28
CA MET A 1 -14.19 -1.05 -25.34
C MET A 1 -15.07 -2.29 -25.54
N TYR A 2 -14.53 -3.52 -25.46
CA TYR A 2 -15.30 -4.77 -25.64
C TYR A 2 -16.38 -5.05 -24.56
N ILE A 3 -16.15 -4.66 -23.29
CA ILE A 3 -17.08 -4.92 -22.17
C ILE A 3 -18.41 -4.16 -22.31
N PHE A 4 -18.42 -3.02 -23.01
CA PHE A 4 -19.66 -2.26 -23.27
C PHE A 4 -20.50 -2.85 -24.41
N CYS A 5 -19.96 -3.81 -25.18
CA CYS A 5 -20.64 -4.47 -26.29
C CYS A 5 -21.07 -5.92 -25.98
N THR A 6 -21.06 -6.32 -24.70
CA THR A 6 -21.51 -7.67 -24.24
C THR A 6 -22.63 -7.51 -23.21
N ASP A 7 -23.40 -8.57 -22.94
CA ASP A 7 -24.48 -8.60 -21.92
C ASP A 7 -24.02 -8.21 -20.50
N CYS A 8 -22.71 -8.14 -20.25
CA CYS A 8 -22.11 -7.67 -19.00
C CYS A 8 -22.01 -6.13 -18.87
N TRP A 9 -22.57 -5.35 -19.78
CA TRP A 9 -22.49 -3.88 -19.76
C TRP A 9 -23.05 -3.28 -18.46
N LEU A 10 -24.09 -3.88 -17.87
CA LEU A 10 -24.66 -3.46 -16.59
C LEU A 10 -23.63 -3.53 -15.45
N ILE A 11 -22.81 -4.60 -15.42
CA ILE A 11 -21.75 -4.76 -14.42
C ILE A 11 -20.71 -3.64 -14.58
N ALA A 12 -20.34 -3.33 -15.82
CA ALA A 12 -19.43 -2.24 -16.10
C ALA A 12 -20.00 -0.89 -15.68
N VAL A 13 -21.25 -0.58 -16.04
CA VAL A 13 -21.92 0.68 -15.66
C VAL A 13 -22.00 0.80 -14.14
N LEU A 14 -22.48 -0.22 -13.44
CA LEU A 14 -22.55 -0.22 -11.97
C LEU A 14 -21.18 0.03 -11.34
N TYR A 15 -20.14 -0.65 -11.84
CA TYR A 15 -18.79 -0.50 -11.33
C TYR A 15 -18.18 0.87 -11.65
N PHE A 16 -18.39 1.42 -12.85
CA PHE A 16 -17.92 2.76 -13.22
C PHE A 16 -18.67 3.85 -12.44
N THR A 17 -19.97 3.71 -12.25
CA THR A 17 -20.76 4.61 -11.38
C THR A 17 -20.21 4.57 -9.96
N TRP A 18 -19.99 3.38 -9.41
CA TRP A 18 -19.37 3.22 -8.09
C TRP A 18 -17.97 3.83 -8.04
N LEU A 19 -17.14 3.63 -9.07
CA LEU A 19 -15.79 4.21 -9.19
C LEU A 19 -15.80 5.74 -9.14
N VAL A 20 -16.80 6.38 -9.76
CA VAL A 20 -16.96 7.85 -9.73
C VAL A 20 -17.31 8.32 -8.31
N PHE A 21 -18.26 7.66 -7.64
CA PHE A 21 -18.57 7.99 -6.24
C PHE A 21 -17.39 7.72 -5.31
N ASP A 22 -16.60 6.69 -5.61
CA ASP A 22 -15.50 6.22 -4.79
C ASP A 22 -14.14 6.87 -5.10
N TRP A 23 -14.11 7.86 -6.00
CA TRP A 23 -12.90 8.42 -6.58
C TRP A 23 -11.87 8.89 -5.54
N ASN A 24 -12.34 9.47 -4.44
CA ASN A 24 -11.49 10.07 -3.41
C ASN A 24 -11.10 9.12 -2.27
N THR A 25 -11.60 7.89 -2.25
CA THR A 25 -11.32 6.93 -1.17
C THR A 25 -9.84 6.57 -1.01
N PRO A 26 -9.03 6.41 -2.07
CA PRO A 26 -7.58 6.21 -1.92
C PRO A 26 -6.89 7.31 -1.11
N LYS A 27 -7.36 8.56 -1.23
CA LYS A 27 -6.79 9.71 -0.51
C LYS A 27 -7.11 9.70 0.98
N LYS A 28 -8.08 8.89 1.42
CA LYS A 28 -8.51 8.76 2.81
C LYS A 28 -8.01 7.48 3.48
N GLY A 29 -6.92 6.91 2.96
CA GLY A 29 -6.32 5.67 3.50
C GLY A 29 -6.93 4.38 2.93
N GLY A 30 -7.84 4.47 1.97
CA GLY A 30 -8.39 3.33 1.25
C GLY A 30 -9.18 2.35 2.14
N ARG A 31 -9.30 1.11 1.65
CA ARG A 31 -10.05 0.01 2.30
C ARG A 31 -9.13 -1.15 2.61
N ARG A 32 -8.49 -1.12 3.78
CA ARG A 32 -7.63 -2.22 4.21
C ARG A 32 -8.44 -3.49 4.45
N SER A 33 -7.98 -4.61 3.90
CA SER A 33 -8.59 -5.93 4.10
C SER A 33 -7.62 -6.84 4.84
N GLN A 34 -7.97 -7.24 6.08
CA GLN A 34 -7.15 -8.20 6.81
C GLN A 34 -7.07 -9.54 6.10
N TRP A 35 -8.12 -9.94 5.38
CA TRP A 35 -8.12 -11.19 4.62
C TRP A 35 -7.05 -11.20 3.52
N VAL A 36 -6.98 -10.15 2.69
CA VAL A 36 -5.95 -10.05 1.64
C VAL A 36 -4.56 -9.99 2.26
N ARG A 37 -4.37 -9.23 3.33
CA ARG A 37 -3.07 -9.08 4.01
C ARG A 37 -2.57 -10.40 4.62
N ASN A 38 -3.45 -11.35 4.91
CA ASN A 38 -3.13 -12.64 5.52
C ASN A 38 -3.08 -13.82 4.53
N TRP A 39 -3.13 -13.58 3.21
CA TRP A 39 -3.02 -14.66 2.23
C TRP A 39 -1.71 -15.45 2.37
N ALA A 40 -1.80 -16.77 2.17
CA ALA A 40 -0.66 -17.67 2.30
C ALA A 40 0.46 -17.37 1.29
N VAL A 41 0.12 -16.83 0.12
CA VAL A 41 1.09 -16.42 -0.91
C VAL A 41 2.14 -15.44 -0.36
N TRP A 42 1.79 -14.59 0.61
CA TRP A 42 2.74 -13.65 1.19
C TRP A 42 3.80 -14.32 2.06
N ARG A 43 3.48 -15.46 2.70
CA ARG A 43 4.48 -16.25 3.44
C ARG A 43 5.47 -16.91 2.49
N TYR A 44 4.98 -17.50 1.39
CA TYR A 44 5.86 -18.05 0.35
C TYR A 44 6.74 -16.96 -0.29
N PHE A 45 6.17 -15.79 -0.57
CA PHE A 45 6.91 -14.64 -1.09
C PHE A 45 8.03 -14.19 -0.15
N ARG A 46 7.72 -14.08 1.15
CA ARG A 46 8.69 -13.76 2.20
C ARG A 46 9.83 -14.78 2.24
N ASP A 47 9.50 -16.07 2.21
CA ASP A 47 10.48 -17.17 2.35
C ASP A 47 11.36 -17.32 1.10
N TYR A 48 10.83 -17.00 -0.09
CA TYR A 48 11.58 -17.00 -1.34
C TYR A 48 12.63 -15.86 -1.41
N PHE A 49 12.31 -14.66 -0.90
CA PHE A 49 13.19 -13.48 -0.91
C PHE A 49 13.86 -13.20 0.46
N PRO A 50 14.05 -14.23 1.30
CA PRO A 50 14.27 -14.16 2.76
C PRO A 50 13.93 -12.83 3.47
N ILE A 51 12.71 -12.31 3.29
CA ILE A 51 12.33 -10.99 3.81
C ILE A 51 12.11 -11.05 5.32
N GLN A 52 12.77 -10.16 6.07
CA GLN A 52 12.62 -10.05 7.51
C GLN A 52 12.29 -8.62 7.95
N LEU A 53 11.43 -8.50 8.97
CA LEU A 53 11.15 -7.23 9.65
C LEU A 53 11.81 -7.26 11.03
N VAL A 54 12.95 -6.58 11.19
CA VAL A 54 13.64 -6.45 12.47
C VAL A 54 13.19 -5.17 13.16
N LYS A 55 12.59 -5.30 14.34
CA LYS A 55 12.16 -4.17 15.15
C LYS A 55 13.31 -3.73 16.05
N THR A 56 13.69 -2.46 15.97
CA THR A 56 14.75 -1.88 16.81
C THR A 56 14.19 -1.13 18.01
N HIS A 57 13.05 -0.46 17.86
CA HIS A 57 12.46 0.38 18.90
C HIS A 57 10.94 0.20 18.99
N ASN A 58 10.39 0.47 20.17
CA ASN A 58 8.96 0.60 20.36
C ASN A 58 8.48 1.97 19.84
N LEU A 59 7.32 1.98 19.20
CA LEU A 59 6.67 3.19 18.72
C LEU A 59 5.48 3.50 19.63
N LEU A 60 5.27 4.78 19.92
CA LEU A 60 4.12 5.25 20.68
C LEU A 60 2.89 5.27 19.78
N THR A 61 1.83 4.59 20.19
CA THR A 61 0.56 4.52 19.43
C THR A 61 -0.23 5.84 19.44
N THR A 62 0.18 6.80 20.28
CA THR A 62 -0.40 8.15 20.35
C THR A 62 0.18 9.11 19.31
N ARG A 63 1.19 8.70 18.55
CA ARG A 63 1.85 9.53 17.54
C ARG A 63 1.70 8.94 16.14
N ASN A 64 1.77 9.82 15.15
CA ASN A 64 1.84 9.45 13.74
C ASN A 64 3.28 9.60 13.23
N TYR A 65 3.67 8.74 12.29
CA TYR A 65 5.05 8.60 11.83
C TYR A 65 5.12 8.66 10.30
N ILE A 66 6.24 9.19 9.80
CA ILE A 66 6.66 9.04 8.41
C ILE A 66 7.95 8.23 8.42
N PHE A 67 7.97 7.10 7.72
CA PHE A 67 9.13 6.26 7.51
C PHE A 67 9.65 6.43 6.09
N GLY A 68 10.94 6.68 5.96
CA GLY A 68 11.64 6.50 4.71
C GLY A 68 12.01 5.03 4.51
N TYR A 69 11.77 4.49 3.32
CA TYR A 69 12.20 3.16 2.92
C TYR A 69 13.24 3.25 1.80
N HIS A 70 14.41 2.67 2.04
CA HIS A 70 15.55 2.58 1.12
C HIS A 70 16.43 1.38 1.52
N PRO A 71 17.12 0.67 0.61
CA PRO A 71 17.09 0.82 -0.85
C PRO A 71 15.80 0.29 -1.48
N HIS A 72 15.50 0.77 -2.68
CA HIS A 72 14.32 0.39 -3.44
C HIS A 72 14.69 -0.27 -4.78
N GLY A 73 13.93 -1.30 -5.14
CA GLY A 73 13.79 -1.72 -6.53
C GLY A 73 12.55 -1.08 -7.15
N ILE A 74 12.31 -1.33 -8.44
CA ILE A 74 11.18 -0.75 -9.20
C ILE A 74 9.82 -0.87 -8.48
N MET A 75 9.58 -1.97 -7.76
CA MET A 75 8.29 -2.25 -7.11
C MET A 75 8.28 -2.18 -5.58
N GLY A 76 9.40 -1.81 -4.92
CA GLY A 76 9.44 -1.71 -3.45
C GLY A 76 8.96 -2.97 -2.71
N LEU A 77 9.24 -4.16 -3.26
CA LEU A 77 8.62 -5.43 -2.84
C LEU A 77 8.89 -5.78 -1.36
N GLY A 78 10.05 -5.42 -0.83
CA GLY A 78 10.35 -5.58 0.60
C GLY A 78 9.43 -4.74 1.49
N ALA A 79 9.15 -3.49 1.08
CA ALA A 79 8.20 -2.63 1.78
C ALA A 79 6.77 -3.17 1.67
N PHE A 80 6.37 -3.65 0.49
CA PHE A 80 5.07 -4.30 0.30
C PHE A 80 4.90 -5.51 1.23
N CYS A 81 5.86 -6.44 1.23
CA CYS A 81 5.81 -7.63 2.07
C CYS A 81 5.74 -7.27 3.56
N ASN A 82 6.55 -6.32 4.01
CA ASN A 82 6.63 -5.96 5.43
C ASN A 82 5.47 -5.10 5.94
N PHE A 83 4.97 -4.17 5.14
CA PHE A 83 4.04 -3.14 5.60
C PHE A 83 2.64 -3.26 5.00
N SER A 84 2.52 -3.85 3.80
CA SER A 84 1.23 -4.07 3.15
C SER A 84 0.64 -5.44 3.41
N THR A 85 1.41 -6.40 3.93
CA THR A 85 0.93 -7.75 4.28
C THR A 85 1.18 -8.07 5.76
N GLU A 86 0.71 -9.24 6.22
CA GLU A 86 1.03 -9.78 7.55
C GLU A 86 2.08 -10.91 7.49
N ALA A 87 2.79 -11.07 6.36
CA ALA A 87 3.79 -12.14 6.21
C ALA A 87 4.92 -12.08 7.24
N THR A 88 5.34 -10.88 7.65
CA THR A 88 6.34 -10.66 8.70
C THR A 88 5.74 -10.21 10.03
N GLU A 89 4.42 -10.39 10.18
CA GLU A 89 3.67 -10.15 11.42
C GLU A 89 3.84 -8.71 11.96
N VAL A 90 3.78 -7.73 11.06
CA VAL A 90 3.95 -6.31 11.41
C VAL A 90 2.98 -5.85 12.49
N SER A 91 1.75 -6.35 12.50
CA SER A 91 0.76 -6.05 13.53
C SER A 91 1.15 -6.56 14.92
N LYS A 92 1.88 -7.68 14.99
CA LYS A 92 2.41 -8.23 16.26
C LYS A 92 3.67 -7.49 16.71
N LYS A 93 4.55 -7.12 15.77
CA LYS A 93 5.79 -6.38 16.08
C LYS A 93 5.49 -4.94 16.51
N PHE A 94 4.54 -4.28 15.86
CA PHE A 94 4.13 -2.90 16.15
C PHE A 94 2.62 -2.85 16.48
N PRO A 95 2.22 -3.33 17.66
CA PRO A 95 0.81 -3.35 18.06
C PRO A 95 0.26 -1.92 18.14
N GLY A 96 -0.92 -1.72 17.55
CA GLY A 96 -1.57 -0.40 17.48
C GLY A 96 -0.99 0.56 16.43
N ILE A 97 0.08 0.18 15.73
CA ILE A 97 0.60 0.95 14.60
C ILE A 97 -0.03 0.46 13.30
N ARG A 98 -0.51 1.39 12.48
CA ARG A 98 -1.14 1.15 11.19
C ARG A 98 -0.21 1.60 10.07
N PRO A 99 0.56 0.67 9.47
CA PRO A 99 1.47 1.01 8.38
C PRO A 99 0.70 1.27 7.07
N TYR A 100 0.94 2.37 6.38
CA TYR A 100 0.41 2.72 5.07
C TYR A 100 1.57 2.87 4.09
N LEU A 101 1.61 2.06 3.04
CA LEU A 101 2.64 2.19 2.02
C LEU A 101 2.21 3.22 0.97
N ALA A 102 3.01 4.28 0.79
CA ALA A 102 2.73 5.32 -0.18
C ALA A 102 3.36 4.97 -1.55
N THR A 103 2.57 5.00 -2.61
CA THR A 103 3.02 4.73 -3.99
C THR A 103 2.48 5.76 -4.98
N LEU A 104 2.94 5.72 -6.23
CA LEU A 104 2.57 6.69 -7.26
C LEU A 104 1.04 6.80 -7.40
N ALA A 105 0.54 8.04 -7.36
CA ALA A 105 -0.90 8.32 -7.42
C ALA A 105 -1.58 7.79 -8.70
N GLY A 106 -0.82 7.64 -9.80
CA GLY A 106 -1.30 7.06 -11.06
C GLY A 106 -1.86 5.64 -10.91
N ASN A 107 -1.32 4.84 -10.00
CA ASN A 107 -1.78 3.47 -9.75
C ASN A 107 -3.26 3.40 -9.31
N PHE A 108 -3.77 4.47 -8.70
CA PHE A 108 -5.13 4.54 -8.19
C PHE A 108 -6.17 5.00 -9.21
N ARG A 109 -5.73 5.35 -10.43
CA ARG A 109 -6.63 5.64 -11.56
C ARG A 109 -7.06 4.37 -12.30
N MET A 110 -6.27 3.29 -12.18
CA MET A 110 -6.60 2.02 -12.83
C MET A 110 -7.65 1.25 -12.02
N PRO A 111 -8.80 0.90 -12.62
CA PRO A 111 -9.80 0.11 -11.92
C PRO A 111 -9.26 -1.28 -11.59
N VAL A 112 -9.83 -1.93 -10.57
CA VAL A 112 -9.37 -3.21 -9.98
C VAL A 112 -8.01 -3.11 -9.29
N LEU A 113 -6.98 -2.58 -9.95
CA LEU A 113 -5.66 -2.38 -9.33
C LEU A 113 -5.77 -1.48 -8.08
N ARG A 114 -6.51 -0.37 -8.18
CA ARG A 114 -6.74 0.52 -7.03
C ARG A 114 -7.33 -0.22 -5.82
N GLU A 115 -8.26 -1.15 -6.04
CA GLU A 115 -8.89 -1.92 -4.96
C GLU A 115 -7.89 -2.87 -4.32
N TYR A 116 -7.11 -3.56 -5.16
CA TYR A 116 -6.07 -4.45 -4.70
C TYR A 116 -5.02 -3.71 -3.86
N LEU A 117 -4.55 -2.55 -4.32
CA LEU A 117 -3.59 -1.72 -3.58
C LEU A 117 -4.18 -1.24 -2.25
N MET A 118 -5.40 -0.70 -2.27
CA MET A 118 -6.08 -0.25 -1.06
C MET A 118 -6.31 -1.37 -0.04
N SER A 119 -6.55 -2.61 -0.52
CA SER A 119 -6.72 -3.79 0.34
C SER A 119 -5.46 -4.09 1.18
N GLY A 120 -4.28 -3.83 0.62
CA GLY A 120 -3.00 -3.91 1.33
C GLY A 120 -2.69 -2.70 2.21
N GLY A 121 -3.58 -1.70 2.30
CA GLY A 121 -3.32 -0.44 2.99
C GLY A 121 -2.34 0.47 2.26
N ILE A 122 -2.24 0.33 0.93
CA ILE A 122 -1.41 1.19 0.07
C ILE A 122 -2.22 2.44 -0.30
N CYS A 123 -1.57 3.60 -0.27
CA CYS A 123 -2.20 4.88 -0.57
C CYS A 123 -1.37 5.71 -1.58
N PRO A 124 -1.98 6.72 -2.22
CA PRO A 124 -1.24 7.66 -3.06
C PRO A 124 -0.19 8.44 -2.26
N VAL A 125 1.00 8.62 -2.83
CA VAL A 125 2.03 9.54 -2.33
C VAL A 125 1.68 10.98 -2.73
N SER A 126 0.60 11.51 -2.15
CA SER A 126 0.17 12.90 -2.34
C SER A 126 0.08 13.64 -1.01
N ARG A 127 0.33 14.96 -1.03
CA ARG A 127 0.24 15.82 0.15
C ARG A 127 -1.10 15.65 0.87
N ASP A 128 -2.22 15.77 0.15
CA ASP A 128 -3.57 15.63 0.73
C ASP A 128 -3.77 14.30 1.47
N THR A 129 -3.22 13.20 0.93
CA THR A 129 -3.35 11.86 1.50
C THR A 129 -2.53 11.75 2.78
N ILE A 130 -1.28 12.23 2.73
CA ILE A 130 -0.37 12.25 3.87
C ILE A 130 -0.96 13.12 4.98
N ASP A 131 -1.40 14.32 4.66
CA ASP A 131 -2.02 15.24 5.62
C ASP A 131 -3.26 14.61 6.25
N TYR A 132 -4.14 13.97 5.46
CA TYR A 132 -5.30 13.27 5.99
C TYR A 132 -4.91 12.14 6.96
N LEU A 133 -3.93 11.32 6.61
CA LEU A 133 -3.48 10.21 7.43
C LEU A 133 -2.80 10.67 8.73
N LEU A 134 -2.08 11.79 8.69
CA LEU A 134 -1.37 12.33 9.86
C LEU A 134 -2.27 13.18 10.78
N SER A 135 -3.36 13.76 10.27
CA SER A 135 -4.20 14.69 11.03
C SER A 135 -5.64 14.19 11.30
N LYS A 136 -6.27 13.51 10.34
CA LYS A 136 -7.71 13.18 10.38
C LYS A 136 -8.00 11.70 10.60
N ASN A 137 -7.03 10.81 10.39
CA ASN A 137 -7.19 9.36 10.52
C ASN A 137 -6.79 8.81 11.91
N GLY A 138 -6.87 9.63 12.95
CA GLY A 138 -6.48 9.26 14.32
C GLY A 138 -4.96 9.16 14.52
N SER A 139 -4.56 8.46 15.58
CA SER A 139 -3.15 8.25 15.95
C SER A 139 -2.66 6.84 15.59
N GLY A 140 -1.34 6.62 15.66
CA GLY A 140 -0.72 5.33 15.38
C GLY A 140 -0.56 5.04 13.90
N ASN A 141 -0.76 6.02 13.01
CA ASN A 141 -0.53 5.85 11.58
C ASN A 141 0.97 5.98 11.28
N ALA A 142 1.51 5.02 10.54
CA ALA A 142 2.86 5.07 10.03
C ALA A 142 2.83 5.08 8.50
N ILE A 143 3.32 6.13 7.87
CA ILE A 143 3.34 6.26 6.41
C ILE A 143 4.72 5.89 5.91
N ILE A 144 4.82 4.84 5.12
CA ILE A 144 6.07 4.36 4.52
C ILE A 144 6.19 4.99 3.15
N ILE A 145 7.14 5.89 2.98
CA ILE A 145 7.48 6.52 1.72
C ILE A 145 8.75 5.86 1.20
N VAL A 146 8.67 5.28 0.02
CA VAL A 146 9.86 4.81 -0.69
C VAL A 146 10.65 6.05 -1.12
N VAL A 147 11.82 6.23 -0.52
CA VAL A 147 12.68 7.40 -0.78
C VAL A 147 13.65 7.02 -1.87
N GLY A 148 13.58 7.77 -2.96
CA GLY A 148 14.32 7.53 -4.18
C GLY A 148 13.41 7.48 -5.40
N GLY A 149 13.95 7.85 -6.56
CA GLY A 149 13.15 8.06 -7.78
C GLY A 149 13.14 6.87 -8.75
N ALA A 150 12.34 7.01 -9.81
CA ALA A 150 12.41 6.13 -10.99
C ALA A 150 13.78 6.22 -11.70
N ALA A 151 14.44 7.38 -11.63
CA ALA A 151 15.77 7.57 -12.20
C ALA A 151 16.84 6.74 -11.48
N GLU A 152 16.76 6.67 -10.15
CA GLU A 152 17.67 5.86 -9.34
C GLU A 152 17.39 4.36 -9.50
N SER A 153 16.12 3.97 -9.62
CA SER A 153 15.78 2.55 -9.85
C SER A 153 16.24 2.04 -11.23
N LEU A 154 16.21 2.89 -12.26
CA LEU A 154 16.78 2.57 -13.59
C LEU A 154 18.31 2.37 -13.56
N SER A 155 18.99 2.97 -12.59
CA SER A 155 20.44 2.87 -12.42
C SER A 155 20.85 1.78 -11.42
N SER A 156 19.89 1.09 -10.82
CA SER A 156 20.17 0.02 -9.86
C SER A 156 20.73 -1.22 -10.58
N MET A 157 21.88 -1.73 -10.13
CA MET A 157 22.49 -2.97 -10.61
C MET A 157 22.56 -4.00 -9.47
N PRO A 158 21.52 -4.82 -9.26
CA PRO A 158 21.57 -5.87 -8.25
C PRO A 158 22.64 -6.91 -8.61
N GLY A 159 23.59 -7.17 -7.72
CA GLY A 159 24.61 -8.21 -7.89
C GLY A 159 25.90 -7.79 -8.61
N LYS A 160 26.17 -6.49 -8.74
CA LYS A 160 27.48 -5.94 -9.11
C LYS A 160 28.03 -5.06 -8.00
#